data_AF-A0A847LB14-F1
#
_entry.id   AF-A0A847LB14-F1
#
_cell.length_a   1.000
_cell.length_b   1.000
_cell.length_c   1.000
_cell.angle_alpha   90.00
_cell.angle_beta   90.00
_cell.angle_gamma   90.00
#
_symmetry.space_group_name_H-M   'P 1'
#
loop_
_entity.id
_entity.type
_entity.pdbx_description
1 polymer ?
#
loop_
_entity_poly.entity_id
_entity_poly.type
_entity_poly.pdbx_seq_one_letter_code
_entity_poly.pdbx_strand_id
1 'polypeptide(L)'
;MEKLEFLANTGLSFHTPKTDVRFPESLLDMKMEWRLVKTPQGAIQLTAGTGTGGADRTAAAPGEDGGDGRLVIHFADALEAALGKWLPLPYNRKMPDRSTPAKSNDWVRLWIGRPLISTEEHQYKLVFAVDSTLHDYGTDGGLAHDCIGFLPDDVGFPFELNSRSSSFLRSTTLFSWINSIFRGMKGAPAGPGGAGALAMGAFLTLIEGLRSLECFPEIKFIRPEGKAAGVHFVLDLGNSRACGILAENAPGKPIGLDECRKLEIRDLTRPYQVHTEPFDTSFKFFPPLFADPDSPAPHAGTSFLWPSLVRLGQEAAQMDPATIGDTGMSSPKRYLWDDRLRPLAWYFNLPGADAARKIGAFFLKHFDEKGAFLGGKGEPPFDPTYPPSSMMTFVLLELLCHVQAQINSWSFRQTRGNRQVKRVLESIVITTPCGMSDPEKKIYRERAQAAVDLYYHIARIPDPKPQLFLEFDESSCVQLTWLLGEIKYRFLGEAARAIAMLGRPRPLADGRREPVLRVASI
;
A
#
# COMPACT_ATOMS: atom_id res chain seq x y z
N MET A 1 -1.64 24.65 4.59
CA MET A 1 -1.16 23.30 4.95
C MET A 1 -2.33 22.42 5.37
N GLU A 2 -2.55 21.29 4.69
CA GLU A 2 -3.59 20.30 5.04
C GLU A 2 -3.24 19.60 6.36
N LYS A 3 -4.25 19.23 7.16
CA LYS A 3 -4.07 18.49 8.41
C LYS A 3 -4.68 17.10 8.29
N LEU A 4 -3.87 16.07 8.44
CA LEU A 4 -4.27 14.68 8.29
C LEU A 4 -4.24 13.98 9.65
N GLU A 5 -5.34 13.29 9.96
CA GLU A 5 -5.49 12.53 11.20
C GLU A 5 -5.66 11.06 10.88
N PHE A 6 -4.69 10.21 11.24
CA PHE A 6 -4.76 8.76 11.06
C PHE A 6 -5.04 8.06 12.39
N LEU A 7 -5.73 6.93 12.35
CA LEU A 7 -5.92 6.09 13.54
C LEU A 7 -4.66 5.27 13.78
N ALA A 8 -4.15 5.30 14.99
CA ALA A 8 -3.05 4.43 15.40
C ALA A 8 -3.44 2.95 15.29
N ASN A 9 -2.48 2.11 14.93
CA ASN A 9 -2.61 0.68 14.75
C ASN A 9 -3.69 0.27 13.73
N THR A 10 -3.72 0.95 12.58
CA THR A 10 -4.58 0.61 11.43
C THR A 10 -3.80 0.25 10.16
N GLY A 11 -2.47 0.18 10.25
CA GLY A 11 -1.58 -0.22 9.16
C GLY A 11 -1.29 0.89 8.16
N LEU A 12 -1.00 0.49 6.92
CA LEU A 12 -0.61 1.35 5.82
C LEU A 12 -1.82 2.10 5.22
N SER A 13 -1.67 3.40 5.05
CA SER A 13 -2.63 4.26 4.35
C SER A 13 -1.92 5.13 3.31
N PHE A 14 -2.65 5.50 2.26
CA PHE A 14 -2.15 6.40 1.22
C PHE A 14 -2.94 7.72 1.23
N HIS A 15 -2.25 8.83 1.02
CA HIS A 15 -2.84 10.14 0.80
C HIS A 15 -2.28 10.79 -0.45
N THR A 16 -3.17 11.24 -1.33
CA THR A 16 -2.83 12.00 -2.54
C THR A 16 -3.47 13.38 -2.39
N PRO A 17 -2.71 14.48 -2.37
CA PRO A 17 -3.28 15.83 -2.40
C PRO A 17 -4.22 15.99 -3.61
N LYS A 18 -5.32 16.73 -3.41
CA LYS A 18 -6.38 16.86 -4.43
C LYS A 18 -5.92 17.58 -5.70
N THR A 19 -4.96 18.49 -5.56
CA THR A 19 -4.46 19.33 -6.64
C THR A 19 -3.03 18.94 -6.98
N ASP A 20 -2.72 19.00 -8.27
CA ASP A 20 -1.37 18.80 -8.76
C ASP A 20 -0.49 19.92 -8.26
N VAL A 21 0.76 19.59 -7.94
CA VAL A 21 1.70 20.55 -7.38
C VAL A 21 2.58 21.06 -8.51
N ARG A 22 2.47 22.35 -8.80
CA ARG A 22 3.37 23.01 -9.75
C ARG A 22 4.66 23.39 -9.04
N PHE A 23 5.78 22.92 -9.55
CA PHE A 23 7.09 23.32 -9.03
C PHE A 23 7.52 24.60 -9.76
N PRO A 24 7.75 25.72 -9.05
CA PRO A 24 8.17 26.96 -9.68
C PRO A 24 9.59 26.84 -10.25
N GLU A 25 9.91 27.61 -11.29
CA GLU A 25 11.26 27.64 -11.88
C GLU A 25 12.33 27.96 -10.83
N SER A 26 12.04 28.87 -9.90
CA SER A 26 12.95 29.21 -8.79
C SER A 26 13.31 28.00 -7.92
N LEU A 27 12.41 27.02 -7.78
CA LEU A 27 12.69 25.78 -7.08
C LEU A 27 13.51 24.82 -7.95
N LEU A 28 13.21 24.72 -9.26
CA LEU A 28 13.95 23.85 -10.17
C LEU A 28 15.41 24.32 -10.36
N ASP A 29 15.63 25.63 -10.35
CA ASP A 29 16.95 26.27 -10.41
C ASP A 29 17.68 26.30 -9.06
N MET A 30 17.02 25.86 -7.98
CA MET A 30 17.64 25.81 -6.65
C MET A 30 18.87 24.91 -6.68
N LYS A 31 19.98 25.43 -6.13
CA LYS A 31 21.21 24.68 -5.91
C LYS A 31 21.64 24.81 -4.47
N MET A 32 22.18 23.72 -3.91
CA MET A 32 22.79 23.73 -2.59
C MET A 32 24.25 23.31 -2.69
N GLU A 33 25.10 24.04 -1.98
CA GLU A 33 26.49 23.69 -1.80
C GLU A 33 26.65 22.86 -0.52
N TRP A 34 27.42 21.79 -0.60
CA TRP A 34 27.73 20.91 0.51
C TRP A 34 29.25 20.78 0.65
N ARG A 35 29.74 20.97 1.86
CA ARG A 35 31.14 20.75 2.23
C ARG A 35 31.31 19.34 2.78
N LEU A 36 32.36 18.67 2.33
CA LEU A 36 32.74 17.32 2.75
C LEU A 36 33.82 17.41 3.81
N VAL A 37 33.43 17.25 5.06
CA VAL A 37 34.36 17.25 6.18
C VAL A 37 34.76 15.80 6.47
N LYS A 38 36.04 15.48 6.29
CA LYS A 38 36.56 14.18 6.74
C LYS A 38 36.77 14.23 8.25
N THR A 39 36.09 13.34 8.96
CA THR A 39 36.32 13.16 10.39
C THR A 39 37.68 12.47 10.63
N PRO A 40 38.28 12.63 11.82
CA PRO A 40 39.55 11.96 12.18
C PRO A 40 39.49 10.42 12.07
N GLN A 41 38.29 9.84 12.12
CA GLN A 41 38.05 8.40 11.94
C GLN A 41 37.86 7.99 10.47
N GLY A 42 38.00 8.93 9.52
CA GLY A 42 37.90 8.68 8.08
C GLY A 42 36.47 8.72 7.50
N ALA A 43 35.44 8.97 8.31
CA ALA A 43 34.07 9.14 7.83
C ALA A 43 33.87 10.52 7.19
N ILE A 44 33.10 10.58 6.09
CA ILE A 44 32.76 11.83 5.41
C ILE A 44 31.45 12.38 5.99
N GLN A 45 31.50 13.59 6.55
CA GLN A 45 30.32 14.35 6.97
C GLN A 45 29.97 15.42 5.95
N LEU A 46 28.68 15.60 5.70
CA LEU A 46 28.14 16.67 4.87
C LEU A 46 27.71 17.83 5.75
N THR A 47 28.22 19.03 5.46
CA THR A 47 27.74 20.27 6.08
C THR A 47 27.27 21.22 5.00
N ALA A 48 26.11 21.85 5.18
CA ALA A 48 25.60 22.85 4.23
C ALA A 48 26.62 24.00 4.12
N GLY A 49 27.01 24.34 2.89
CA GLY A 49 27.86 25.48 2.60
C GLY A 49 27.10 26.77 2.85
N THR A 50 27.62 27.63 3.72
CA THR A 50 27.09 28.99 3.90
C THR A 50 27.39 29.83 2.65
N GLY A 51 26.36 30.19 1.88
CA GLY A 51 26.43 31.23 0.86
C GLY A 51 25.01 31.65 0.45
N THR A 52 24.50 32.80 0.89
CA THR A 52 24.88 34.13 0.40
C THR A 52 24.40 35.22 1.37
N GLY A 53 25.28 36.16 1.74
CA GLY A 53 24.90 37.42 2.41
C GLY A 53 25.83 37.86 3.56
N GLY A 54 26.69 38.86 3.28
CA GLY A 54 27.38 39.65 4.31
C GLY A 54 28.81 39.19 4.63
N ALA A 55 29.77 40.06 4.37
CA ALA A 55 31.15 39.89 4.81
C ALA A 55 31.20 39.82 6.34
N ASP A 56 31.64 38.68 6.88
CA ASP A 56 32.39 38.72 8.13
C ASP A 56 33.52 37.69 8.08
N ARG A 57 34.74 38.20 7.92
CA ARG A 57 35.98 37.44 8.01
C ARG A 57 36.34 37.33 9.49
N THR A 58 35.86 36.31 10.18
CA THR A 58 36.53 35.87 11.41
C THR A 58 37.56 34.80 11.05
N ALA A 59 38.82 35.18 11.22
CA ALA A 59 40.01 34.40 10.90
C ALA A 59 39.97 33.01 11.56
N ALA A 60 40.02 31.96 10.74
CA ALA A 60 40.43 30.63 11.18
C ALA A 60 41.96 30.54 11.09
N ALA A 61 42.58 30.07 12.17
CA ALA A 61 44.01 29.87 12.29
C ALA A 61 44.54 28.87 11.24
N PRO A 62 45.82 29.02 10.80
CA PRO A 62 46.39 28.15 9.78
C PRO A 62 46.84 26.83 10.42
N GLY A 63 46.15 25.75 10.13
CA GLY A 63 46.53 24.40 10.54
C GLY A 63 45.54 23.37 10.00
N GLU A 64 46.06 22.43 9.22
CA GLU A 64 45.39 21.27 8.60
C GLU A 64 44.70 21.51 7.24
N ASP A 65 45.52 21.46 6.18
CA ASP A 65 45.10 21.07 4.83
C ASP A 65 44.57 19.61 4.83
N GLY A 66 43.35 19.42 5.32
CA GLY A 66 42.55 18.24 5.06
C GLY A 66 41.66 18.51 3.86
N GLY A 67 41.92 17.86 2.71
CA GLY A 67 41.25 18.13 1.43
C GLY A 67 39.72 18.24 1.51
N ASP A 68 39.24 19.48 1.55
CA ASP A 68 37.83 19.88 1.70
C ASP A 68 37.16 19.81 0.32
N GLY A 69 36.52 18.68 0.03
CA GLY A 69 35.75 18.52 -1.20
C GLY A 69 34.46 19.35 -1.15
N ARG A 70 34.10 20.00 -2.27
CA ARG A 70 32.81 20.70 -2.43
C ARG A 70 31.91 19.94 -3.39
N LEU A 71 30.64 19.84 -3.05
CA LEU A 71 29.56 19.31 -3.89
C LEU A 71 28.57 20.43 -4.14
N VAL A 72 28.17 20.62 -5.39
CA VAL A 72 27.05 21.49 -5.76
C VAL A 72 25.99 20.59 -6.35
N ILE A 73 24.78 20.62 -5.78
CA ILE A 73 23.69 19.76 -6.21
C ILE A 73 22.49 20.62 -6.60
N HIS A 74 22.00 20.42 -7.81
CA HIS A 74 20.79 21.05 -8.31
C HIS A 74 19.56 20.26 -7.85
N PHE A 75 18.51 20.98 -7.46
CA PHE A 75 17.24 20.37 -7.07
C PHE A 75 16.63 19.55 -8.20
N ALA A 76 16.69 20.05 -9.44
CA ALA A 76 16.18 19.34 -10.61
C ALA A 76 16.86 17.97 -10.83
N ASP A 77 18.18 17.87 -10.65
CA ASP A 77 18.92 16.61 -10.79
C ASP A 77 18.53 15.61 -9.70
N ALA A 78 18.39 16.09 -8.45
CA ALA A 78 17.93 15.27 -7.34
C ALA A 78 16.47 14.82 -7.54
N LEU A 79 15.60 15.71 -8.02
CA LEU A 79 14.22 15.40 -8.35
C LEU A 79 14.16 14.31 -9.42
N GLU A 80 14.86 14.47 -10.54
CA GLU A 80 14.85 13.51 -11.65
C GLU A 80 15.30 12.12 -11.19
N ALA A 81 16.36 12.05 -10.37
CA ALA A 81 16.84 10.79 -9.82
C ALA A 81 15.83 10.12 -8.86
N ALA A 82 14.92 10.88 -8.25
CA ALA A 82 13.93 10.41 -7.30
C ALA A 82 12.54 10.11 -7.92
N LEU A 83 12.25 10.60 -9.13
CA LEU A 83 10.94 10.40 -9.76
C LEU A 83 10.60 8.91 -9.92
N GLY A 84 9.35 8.58 -9.62
CA GLY A 84 8.85 7.20 -9.68
C GLY A 84 9.30 6.30 -8.52
N LYS A 85 10.18 6.79 -7.62
CA LYS A 85 10.69 6.04 -6.46
C LYS A 85 10.02 6.52 -5.17
N TRP A 86 9.98 5.64 -4.18
CA TRP A 86 9.57 5.99 -2.82
C TRP A 86 10.77 6.54 -2.03
N LEU A 87 10.57 7.67 -1.37
CA LEU A 87 11.54 8.37 -0.54
C LEU A 87 11.11 8.30 0.93
N PRO A 88 12.01 8.07 1.89
CA PRO A 88 11.70 8.29 3.29
C PRO A 88 11.51 9.79 3.55
N LEU A 89 10.55 10.16 4.41
CA LEU A 89 10.34 11.55 4.82
C LEU A 89 10.72 11.79 6.28
N PRO A 90 11.55 12.79 6.57
CA PRO A 90 11.92 13.12 7.95
C PRO A 90 10.83 13.97 8.60
N TYR A 91 9.79 13.33 9.13
CA TYR A 91 8.75 14.00 9.93
C TYR A 91 9.14 14.04 11.40
N ASN A 92 9.07 15.22 12.02
CA ASN A 92 9.32 15.40 13.44
C ASN A 92 8.12 16.03 14.14
N ARG A 93 8.02 15.79 15.44
CA ARG A 93 7.01 16.39 16.30
C ARG A 93 7.10 17.92 16.20
N LYS A 94 5.96 18.56 15.97
CA LYS A 94 5.82 20.02 15.99
C LYS A 94 5.84 20.49 17.44
N MET A 95 6.95 21.07 17.86
CA MET A 95 7.20 21.45 19.25
C MET A 95 6.76 22.89 19.52
N PRO A 96 6.00 23.17 20.59
CA PRO A 96 5.76 24.54 21.06
C PRO A 96 6.85 25.11 22.01
N ASP A 97 8.03 24.49 22.10
CA ASP A 97 9.15 24.69 23.07
C ASP A 97 9.16 23.67 24.25
N ARG A 98 10.37 23.17 24.59
CA ARG A 98 10.77 22.26 25.70
C ARG A 98 10.34 20.79 25.75
N SER A 99 9.65 20.22 24.77
CA SER A 99 9.40 18.76 24.77
C SER A 99 10.64 17.94 24.37
N THR A 100 10.69 16.68 24.80
CA THR A 100 11.68 15.70 24.34
C THR A 100 11.55 15.45 22.84
N PRO A 101 12.66 15.42 22.07
CA PRO A 101 12.61 15.08 20.65
C PRO A 101 11.88 13.76 20.42
N ALA A 102 11.01 13.70 19.41
CA ALA A 102 10.37 12.46 19.01
C ALA A 102 11.42 11.42 18.59
N LYS A 103 11.18 10.17 18.97
CA LYS A 103 12.03 9.05 18.57
C LYS A 103 11.47 8.30 17.36
N SER A 104 10.17 8.49 17.04
CA SER A 104 9.56 7.92 15.84
C SER A 104 10.26 8.44 14.58
N ASN A 105 10.73 7.52 13.74
CA ASN A 105 11.26 7.83 12.41
C ASN A 105 10.78 6.77 11.41
N ASP A 106 11.03 6.98 10.11
CA ASP A 106 10.64 6.07 9.02
C ASP A 106 9.19 5.52 9.07
N TRP A 107 8.19 6.40 9.19
CA TRP A 107 6.75 6.02 9.15
C TRP A 107 5.96 6.79 8.08
N VAL A 108 6.62 7.69 7.34
CA VAL A 108 6.07 8.39 6.16
C VAL A 108 7.02 8.23 4.98
N ARG A 109 6.44 7.91 3.82
CA ARG A 109 7.15 7.87 2.53
C ARG A 109 6.48 8.77 1.51
N LEU A 110 7.27 9.36 0.64
CA LEU A 110 6.82 10.19 -0.47
C LEU A 110 7.12 9.51 -1.79
N TRP A 111 6.14 9.50 -2.68
CA TRP A 111 6.33 9.24 -4.10
C TRP A 111 6.07 10.52 -4.89
N ILE A 112 6.94 10.82 -5.85
CA ILE A 112 6.81 11.96 -6.76
C ILE A 112 6.81 11.43 -8.18
N GLY A 113 5.88 11.91 -9.00
CA GLY A 113 5.86 11.58 -10.42
C GLY A 113 5.16 12.62 -11.26
N ARG A 114 5.18 12.41 -12.56
CA ARG A 114 4.51 13.27 -13.53
C ARG A 114 3.09 12.75 -13.79
N PRO A 115 2.09 13.63 -13.93
CA PRO A 115 0.77 13.23 -14.41
C PRO A 115 0.88 12.64 -15.83
N LEU A 116 0.02 11.67 -16.16
CA LEU A 116 0.02 11.03 -17.49
C LEU A 116 -0.31 12.02 -18.62
N ILE A 117 -1.20 12.97 -18.34
CA ILE A 117 -1.63 14.00 -19.26
C ILE A 117 -1.44 15.32 -18.52
N SER A 118 -0.54 16.16 -19.01
CA SER A 118 -0.42 17.55 -18.57
C SER A 118 -0.27 18.47 -19.77
N THR A 119 -0.99 19.57 -19.74
CA THR A 119 -0.83 20.71 -20.65
C THR A 119 0.11 21.77 -20.07
N GLU A 120 0.48 21.65 -18.80
CA GLU A 120 1.32 22.60 -18.09
C GLU A 120 2.68 21.99 -17.74
N GLU A 121 3.74 22.76 -17.95
CA GLU A 121 5.10 22.36 -17.57
C GLU A 121 5.25 22.31 -16.04
N HIS A 122 6.15 21.43 -15.57
CA HIS A 122 6.53 21.31 -14.15
C HIS A 122 5.38 20.96 -13.19
N GLN A 123 4.35 20.26 -13.67
CA GLN A 123 3.34 19.65 -12.81
C GLN A 123 3.78 18.28 -12.29
N TYR A 124 3.60 18.08 -10.98
CA TYR A 124 3.95 16.85 -10.31
C TYR A 124 2.80 16.35 -9.42
N LYS A 125 2.72 15.02 -9.32
CA LYS A 125 1.86 14.29 -8.39
C LYS A 125 2.67 13.87 -7.17
N LEU A 126 2.14 14.16 -5.99
CA LEU A 126 2.70 13.70 -4.72
C LEU A 126 1.79 12.62 -4.13
N VAL A 127 2.36 11.56 -3.61
CA VAL A 127 1.62 10.55 -2.84
C VAL A 127 2.37 10.22 -1.57
N PHE A 128 1.67 10.30 -0.45
CA PHE A 128 2.18 9.96 0.86
C PHE A 128 1.72 8.56 1.22
N ALA A 129 2.66 7.67 1.55
CA ALA A 129 2.37 6.42 2.24
C ALA A 129 2.66 6.63 3.72
N VAL A 130 1.67 6.40 4.57
CA VAL A 130 1.73 6.63 6.01
C VAL A 130 1.43 5.32 6.72
N ASP A 131 2.39 4.82 7.49
CA ASP A 131 2.18 3.63 8.29
C ASP A 131 1.82 4.01 9.74
N SER A 132 0.65 3.56 10.19
CA SER A 132 0.12 3.84 11.52
C SER A 132 0.39 2.75 12.55
N THR A 133 1.14 1.70 12.18
CA THR A 133 1.54 0.61 13.08
C THR A 133 2.38 1.16 14.22
N LEU A 134 2.05 0.76 15.44
CA LEU A 134 2.80 1.16 16.63
C LEU A 134 3.88 0.12 16.92
N HIS A 135 5.09 0.59 17.17
CA HIS A 135 6.24 -0.24 17.53
C HIS A 135 6.58 -0.09 19.01
N ASP A 136 6.88 -1.20 19.67
CA ASP A 136 7.35 -1.22 21.04
C ASP A 136 8.89 -1.28 21.08
N TYR A 137 9.51 -0.51 21.99
CA TYR A 137 10.96 -0.42 22.12
C TYR A 137 11.68 -1.77 22.39
N GLY A 138 10.97 -2.80 22.88
CA GLY A 138 11.57 -4.04 23.38
C GLY A 138 11.27 -5.32 22.59
N THR A 139 10.19 -5.38 21.79
CA THR A 139 9.76 -6.60 21.07
C THR A 139 10.12 -6.59 19.60
N ASP A 140 10.16 -5.40 18.97
CA ASP A 140 10.66 -5.22 17.59
C ASP A 140 12.14 -4.81 17.56
N GLY A 141 12.71 -4.47 18.72
CA GLY A 141 14.09 -4.02 18.94
C GLY A 141 15.14 -5.13 19.00
N GLY A 142 15.05 -6.14 18.13
CA GLY A 142 16.13 -7.08 17.96
C GLY A 142 17.33 -6.41 17.28
N LEU A 143 18.19 -5.72 18.03
CA LEU A 143 19.61 -5.31 17.81
C LEU A 143 20.11 -4.89 16.40
N ALA A 144 19.29 -4.83 15.35
CA ALA A 144 19.74 -4.78 13.95
C ALA A 144 19.27 -3.54 13.17
N HIS A 145 18.28 -2.78 13.67
CA HIS A 145 17.78 -1.59 12.96
C HIS A 145 17.77 -0.37 13.88
N ASP A 146 18.38 0.71 13.37
CA ASP A 146 18.55 2.00 14.06
C ASP A 146 17.46 3.03 13.72
N CYS A 147 16.50 2.63 12.88
CA CYS A 147 15.21 3.27 12.73
C CYS A 147 14.13 2.43 13.43
N ILE A 148 13.13 3.09 13.99
CA ILE A 148 11.98 2.51 14.67
C ILE A 148 10.80 3.34 14.19
N GLY A 149 9.78 2.69 13.61
CA GLY A 149 8.59 3.30 13.01
C GLY A 149 7.83 4.27 13.94
N PHE A 150 6.49 4.24 13.94
CA PHE A 150 5.76 5.11 14.85
C PHE A 150 5.67 4.52 16.26
N LEU A 151 5.96 5.33 17.28
CA LEU A 151 5.98 4.91 18.69
C LEU A 151 4.69 5.31 19.43
N PRO A 152 4.23 4.50 20.40
CA PRO A 152 3.06 4.83 21.22
C PRO A 152 3.14 6.19 21.94
N ASP A 153 4.34 6.61 22.36
CA ASP A 153 4.59 7.89 23.07
C ASP A 153 4.37 9.13 22.19
N ASP A 154 4.36 8.94 20.87
CA ASP A 154 4.19 10.00 19.88
C ASP A 154 2.73 10.17 19.43
N VAL A 155 1.83 9.25 19.84
CA VAL A 155 0.39 9.34 19.52
C VAL A 155 -0.23 10.56 20.20
N GLY A 156 -1.01 11.34 19.44
CA GLY A 156 -1.69 12.55 19.90
C GLY A 156 -0.93 13.85 19.62
N PHE A 157 0.32 13.77 19.17
CA PHE A 157 1.10 14.95 18.79
C PHE A 157 1.07 15.19 17.26
N PRO A 158 1.08 16.46 16.81
CA PRO A 158 1.22 16.80 15.40
C PRO A 158 2.69 16.69 14.94
N PHE A 159 2.88 16.27 13.69
CA PHE A 159 4.17 16.12 13.03
C PHE A 159 4.21 16.90 11.73
N GLU A 160 5.39 17.43 11.39
CA GLU A 160 5.65 18.17 10.16
C GLU A 160 7.02 17.81 9.58
N LEU A 161 7.19 18.07 8.28
CA LEU A 161 8.44 17.82 7.57
C LEU A 161 9.59 18.64 8.19
N ASN A 162 10.69 17.97 8.54
CA ASN A 162 11.88 18.57 9.12
C ASN A 162 13.16 17.97 8.52
N SER A 163 13.74 18.66 7.55
CA SER A 163 15.00 18.28 6.88
C SER A 163 16.20 18.13 7.83
N ARG A 164 16.11 18.66 9.05
CA ARG A 164 17.17 18.68 10.06
C ARG A 164 16.96 17.67 11.18
N SER A 165 16.10 16.68 10.99
CA SER A 165 15.82 15.65 11.99
C SER A 165 17.08 14.83 12.32
N SER A 166 17.65 15.06 13.52
CA SER A 166 18.88 14.40 13.93
C SER A 166 18.74 12.88 14.10
N SER A 167 17.60 12.38 14.58
CA SER A 167 17.34 10.95 14.74
C SER A 167 17.22 10.24 13.38
N PHE A 168 16.60 10.90 12.40
CA PHE A 168 16.49 10.39 11.04
C PHE A 168 17.87 10.34 10.34
N LEU A 169 18.63 11.43 10.40
CA LEU A 169 19.92 11.56 9.70
C LEU A 169 21.02 10.67 10.28
N ARG A 170 20.87 10.20 11.52
CA ARG A 170 21.81 9.27 12.16
C ARG A 170 21.55 7.79 11.81
N SER A 171 20.43 7.46 11.18
CA SER A 171 20.13 6.08 10.80
C SER A 171 20.95 5.65 9.58
N THR A 172 21.80 4.67 9.81
CA THR A 172 22.58 3.94 8.80
C THR A 172 21.69 3.13 7.86
N THR A 173 20.55 2.61 8.37
CA THR A 173 19.56 1.89 7.56
C THR A 173 18.92 2.82 6.53
N LEU A 174 18.44 3.99 6.97
CA LEU A 174 17.91 5.02 6.08
C LEU A 174 18.97 5.54 5.10
N PHE A 175 20.21 5.75 5.57
CA PHE A 175 21.31 6.16 4.71
C PHE A 175 21.58 5.15 3.59
N SER A 176 21.60 3.84 3.90
CA SER A 176 21.75 2.79 2.90
C SER A 176 20.64 2.81 1.85
N TRP A 177 19.39 3.03 2.29
CA TRP A 177 18.26 3.12 1.36
C TRP A 177 18.34 4.36 0.48
N ILE A 178 18.66 5.53 1.05
CA ILE A 178 18.89 6.77 0.32
C ILE A 178 19.99 6.59 -0.74
N ASN A 179 21.08 5.92 -0.40
CA ASN A 179 22.15 5.59 -1.35
C ASN A 179 21.65 4.73 -2.52
N SER A 180 20.74 3.78 -2.26
CA SER A 180 20.13 2.97 -3.32
C SER A 180 19.23 3.81 -4.25
N ILE A 181 18.43 4.71 -3.68
CA ILE A 181 17.52 5.59 -4.43
C ILE A 181 18.29 6.46 -5.43
N PHE A 182 19.36 7.11 -4.98
CA PHE A 182 20.18 8.02 -5.79
C PHE A 182 21.36 7.31 -6.47
N ARG A 183 21.34 5.98 -6.52
CA ARG A 183 22.34 5.19 -7.24
C ARG A 183 22.32 5.56 -8.73
N GLY A 184 23.49 5.88 -9.27
CA GLY A 184 23.65 6.25 -10.68
C GLY A 184 23.65 7.76 -10.94
N MET A 185 23.40 8.60 -9.93
CA MET A 185 23.62 10.04 -10.05
C MET A 185 25.11 10.33 -10.35
N LYS A 186 25.37 11.22 -11.30
CA LYS A 186 26.72 11.61 -11.72
C LYS A 186 27.26 12.73 -10.82
N GLY A 187 28.58 12.91 -10.81
CA GLY A 187 29.23 13.97 -10.03
C GLY A 187 29.69 13.54 -8.63
N ALA A 188 29.80 12.24 -8.37
CA ALA A 188 30.33 11.74 -7.12
C ALA A 188 31.81 12.14 -6.95
N PRO A 189 32.21 12.69 -5.80
CA PRO A 189 33.61 12.98 -5.50
C PRO A 189 34.47 11.72 -5.58
N ALA A 190 35.73 11.88 -5.99
CA ALA A 190 36.68 10.77 -6.03
C ALA A 190 36.99 10.26 -4.61
N GLY A 191 37.04 8.94 -4.46
CA GLY A 191 37.45 8.26 -3.23
C GLY A 191 36.32 7.55 -2.48
N PRO A 192 36.67 6.82 -1.40
CA PRO A 192 35.72 6.06 -0.60
C PRO A 192 34.65 6.96 0.01
N GLY A 193 33.37 6.63 -0.17
CA GLY A 193 32.25 7.37 0.42
C GLY A 193 31.73 8.57 -0.40
N GLY A 194 32.38 8.96 -1.50
CA GLY A 194 31.93 10.06 -2.36
C GLY A 194 30.51 9.84 -2.92
N ALA A 195 30.20 8.62 -3.37
CA ALA A 195 28.87 8.27 -3.86
C ALA A 195 27.79 8.41 -2.78
N GLY A 196 28.09 8.00 -1.55
CA GLY A 196 27.15 8.15 -0.43
C GLY A 196 26.94 9.61 -0.03
N ALA A 197 28.00 10.42 -0.10
CA ALA A 197 27.90 11.85 0.14
C ALA A 197 27.09 12.58 -0.94
N LEU A 198 27.24 12.20 -2.22
CA LEU A 198 26.39 12.70 -3.29
C LEU A 198 24.92 12.35 -3.05
N ALA A 199 24.62 11.09 -2.74
CA ALA A 199 23.26 10.61 -2.51
C ALA A 199 22.58 11.32 -1.33
N MET A 200 23.26 11.45 -0.19
CA MET A 200 22.73 12.17 0.96
C MET A 200 22.61 13.67 0.69
N GLY A 201 23.58 14.29 0.01
CA GLY A 201 23.47 15.69 -0.41
C GLY A 201 22.27 15.91 -1.33
N ALA A 202 22.03 15.00 -2.28
CA ALA A 202 20.88 15.07 -3.20
C ALA A 202 19.56 14.91 -2.46
N PHE A 203 19.47 13.95 -1.55
CA PHE A 203 18.31 13.78 -0.69
C PHE A 203 18.03 15.06 0.12
N LEU A 204 19.04 15.63 0.78
CA LEU A 204 18.84 16.83 1.60
C LEU A 204 18.47 18.06 0.77
N THR A 205 19.10 18.25 -0.40
CA THR A 205 18.70 19.29 -1.36
C THR A 205 17.25 19.13 -1.79
N LEU A 206 16.83 17.91 -2.11
CA LEU A 206 15.45 17.60 -2.49
C LEU A 206 14.47 17.89 -1.35
N ILE A 207 14.72 17.41 -0.13
CA ILE A 207 13.83 17.65 1.01
C ILE A 207 13.75 19.14 1.38
N GLU A 208 14.87 19.86 1.34
CA GLU A 208 14.89 21.30 1.64
C GLU A 208 14.12 22.11 0.58
N GLY A 209 14.29 21.76 -0.70
CA GLY A 209 13.52 22.38 -1.78
C GLY A 209 12.02 22.08 -1.64
N LEU A 210 11.65 20.82 -1.40
CA LEU A 210 10.26 20.40 -1.21
C LEU A 210 9.59 21.08 0.00
N ARG A 211 10.34 21.33 1.07
CA ARG A 211 9.85 22.07 2.26
C ARG A 211 9.34 23.47 1.90
N SER A 212 9.91 24.12 0.88
CA SER A 212 9.50 25.47 0.44
C SER A 212 8.12 25.52 -0.24
N LEU A 213 7.57 24.37 -0.66
CA LEU A 213 6.31 24.32 -1.44
C LEU A 213 5.04 24.46 -0.58
N GLU A 214 5.15 24.40 0.75
CA GLU A 214 4.03 24.46 1.71
C GLU A 214 2.87 23.47 1.44
N CYS A 215 3.11 22.44 0.62
CA CYS A 215 2.13 21.44 0.18
C CYS A 215 2.19 20.12 0.99
N PHE A 216 3.10 20.03 1.96
CA PHE A 216 3.27 18.87 2.82
C PHE A 216 2.27 18.92 3.98
N PRO A 217 1.52 17.84 4.26
CA PRO A 217 0.52 17.85 5.30
C PRO A 217 1.14 17.84 6.71
N GLU A 218 0.47 18.47 7.67
CA GLU A 218 0.67 18.18 9.09
C GLU A 218 -0.02 16.84 9.39
N ILE A 219 0.69 15.88 9.99
CA ILE A 219 0.17 14.54 10.27
C ILE A 219 0.07 14.33 11.78
N LYS A 220 -1.06 13.78 12.24
CA LYS A 220 -1.29 13.41 13.63
C LYS A 220 -1.90 12.02 13.71
N PHE A 221 -1.39 11.19 14.61
CA PHE A 221 -2.03 9.91 14.93
C PHE A 221 -2.88 10.05 16.18
N ILE A 222 -4.05 9.43 16.16
CA ILE A 222 -5.00 9.43 17.27
C ILE A 222 -5.41 8.01 17.62
N ARG A 223 -5.73 7.78 18.90
CA ARG A 223 -6.21 6.47 19.34
C ARG A 223 -7.65 6.29 18.86
N PRO A 224 -8.01 5.11 18.31
CA PRO A 224 -9.40 4.82 18.01
C PRO A 224 -10.30 4.96 19.25
N GLU A 225 -11.51 5.47 19.05
CA GLU A 225 -12.53 5.59 20.08
C GLU A 225 -13.68 4.61 19.86
N GLY A 226 -14.36 4.21 20.94
CA GLY A 226 -15.56 3.38 20.87
C GLY A 226 -15.35 1.94 20.37
N LYS A 227 -16.47 1.27 20.09
CA LYS A 227 -16.46 -0.08 19.50
C LYS A 227 -16.10 0.00 18.02
N ALA A 228 -15.22 -0.89 17.57
CA ALA A 228 -14.87 -0.99 16.15
C ALA A 228 -16.10 -1.20 15.26
N ALA A 229 -16.10 -0.55 14.09
CA ALA A 229 -17.11 -0.72 13.07
C ALA A 229 -16.73 -1.90 12.16
N GLY A 230 -17.64 -2.87 12.01
CA GLY A 230 -17.45 -4.00 11.12
C GLY A 230 -17.60 -3.57 9.67
N VAL A 231 -16.75 -4.10 8.79
CA VAL A 231 -16.83 -3.91 7.34
C VAL A 231 -16.93 -5.28 6.68
N HIS A 232 -17.86 -5.42 5.75
CA HIS A 232 -18.01 -6.59 4.90
C HIS A 232 -17.46 -6.29 3.51
N PHE A 233 -16.55 -7.13 3.03
CA PHE A 233 -16.05 -7.08 1.66
C PHE A 233 -16.84 -8.04 0.78
N VAL A 234 -17.62 -7.50 -0.15
CA VAL A 234 -18.36 -8.27 -1.15
C VAL A 234 -17.60 -8.21 -2.47
N LEU A 235 -17.22 -9.37 -3.00
CA LEU A 235 -16.39 -9.51 -4.18
C LEU A 235 -17.14 -10.35 -5.21
N ASP A 236 -17.40 -9.74 -6.37
CA ASP A 236 -17.79 -10.47 -7.57
C ASP A 236 -16.57 -10.66 -8.46
N LEU A 237 -15.98 -11.85 -8.42
CA LEU A 237 -14.76 -12.16 -9.17
C LEU A 237 -15.12 -13.01 -10.39
N GLY A 238 -15.48 -12.37 -11.51
CA GLY A 238 -15.71 -13.04 -12.79
C GLY A 238 -14.42 -13.53 -13.45
N ASN A 239 -14.53 -14.22 -14.59
CA ASN A 239 -13.33 -14.67 -15.32
C ASN A 239 -12.59 -13.52 -16.00
N SER A 240 -13.30 -12.52 -16.51
CA SER A 240 -12.68 -11.41 -17.27
C SER A 240 -12.75 -10.09 -16.51
N ARG A 241 -13.78 -9.89 -15.70
CA ARG A 241 -13.95 -8.67 -14.91
C ARG A 241 -14.38 -9.03 -13.50
N ALA A 242 -13.94 -8.22 -12.56
CA ALA A 242 -14.32 -8.31 -11.17
C ALA A 242 -14.73 -6.93 -10.64
N CYS A 243 -15.53 -6.91 -9.58
CA CYS A 243 -15.84 -5.70 -8.83
C CYS A 243 -15.92 -6.01 -7.33
N GLY A 244 -15.61 -5.01 -6.52
CA GLY A 244 -15.61 -5.12 -5.07
C GLY A 244 -16.45 -4.01 -4.44
N ILE A 245 -17.16 -4.35 -3.38
CA ILE A 245 -17.97 -3.42 -2.58
C ILE A 245 -17.63 -3.60 -1.10
N LEU A 246 -17.51 -2.50 -0.38
CA LEU A 246 -17.33 -2.42 1.06
C LEU A 246 -18.62 -1.90 1.70
N ALA A 247 -19.21 -2.73 2.56
CA ALA A 247 -20.40 -2.40 3.35
C ALA A 247 -20.02 -2.24 4.82
N GLU A 248 -20.21 -1.05 5.39
CA GLU A 248 -19.89 -0.76 6.80
C GLU A 248 -21.15 -0.95 7.67
N ASN A 249 -21.00 -1.70 8.76
CA ASN A 249 -21.95 -1.72 9.87
C ASN A 249 -21.66 -0.51 10.77
N ALA A 250 -22.30 0.61 10.48
CA ALA A 250 -22.25 1.75 11.39
C ALA A 250 -22.78 1.32 12.77
N PRO A 251 -22.07 1.62 13.89
CA PRO A 251 -22.50 1.19 15.22
C PRO A 251 -23.95 1.56 15.51
N GLY A 252 -24.79 0.54 15.78
CA GLY A 252 -26.21 0.71 16.09
C GLY A 252 -27.14 0.93 14.89
N LYS A 253 -26.66 0.78 13.65
CA LYS A 253 -27.47 0.90 12.42
C LYS A 253 -27.33 -0.34 11.53
N PRO A 254 -28.40 -0.73 10.79
CA PRO A 254 -28.30 -1.75 9.76
C PRO A 254 -27.47 -1.24 8.56
N ILE A 255 -27.00 -2.15 7.72
CA ILE A 255 -26.30 -1.82 6.47
C ILE A 255 -27.24 -1.03 5.55
N GLY A 256 -26.84 0.20 5.23
CA GLY A 256 -27.45 0.99 4.16
C GLY A 256 -26.78 0.70 2.82
N LEU A 257 -27.50 0.15 1.85
CA LEU A 257 -26.96 -0.12 0.51
C LEU A 257 -26.46 1.15 -0.20
N ASP A 258 -27.12 2.28 0.06
CA ASP A 258 -26.73 3.60 -0.48
C ASP A 258 -25.43 4.13 0.17
N GLU A 259 -25.04 3.53 1.30
CA GLU A 259 -23.80 3.82 2.01
C GLU A 259 -22.67 2.86 1.61
N CYS A 260 -22.89 1.86 0.76
CA CYS A 260 -21.81 1.03 0.26
C CYS A 260 -20.76 1.85 -0.51
N ARG A 261 -19.51 1.39 -0.51
CA ARG A 261 -18.43 2.01 -1.28
C ARG A 261 -17.81 1.00 -2.21
N LYS A 262 -17.38 1.45 -3.39
CA LYS A 262 -16.63 0.64 -4.32
C LYS A 262 -15.24 0.36 -3.72
N LEU A 263 -14.70 -0.83 -3.99
CA LEU A 263 -13.30 -1.13 -3.72
C LEU A 263 -12.41 -0.19 -4.54
N GLU A 264 -11.41 0.36 -3.89
CA GLU A 264 -10.39 1.20 -4.51
C GLU A 264 -9.14 0.35 -4.82
N ILE A 265 -8.84 0.17 -6.10
CA ILE A 265 -7.60 -0.47 -6.56
C ILE A 265 -6.62 0.64 -6.95
N ARG A 266 -5.54 0.75 -6.19
CA ARG A 266 -4.47 1.71 -6.42
C ARG A 266 -3.43 1.12 -7.35
N ASP A 267 -3.06 1.83 -8.40
CA ASP A 267 -1.91 1.48 -9.24
C ASP A 267 -0.63 1.71 -8.43
N LEU A 268 0.09 0.65 -8.04
CA LEU A 268 1.28 0.77 -7.19
C LEU A 268 2.52 1.27 -7.95
N THR A 269 2.52 1.19 -9.27
CA THR A 269 3.53 1.79 -10.15
C THR A 269 3.31 3.29 -10.30
N ARG A 270 2.06 3.74 -10.31
CA ARG A 270 1.64 5.15 -10.33
C ARG A 270 0.64 5.42 -9.21
N PRO A 271 1.09 5.51 -7.94
CA PRO A 271 0.24 5.49 -6.75
C PRO A 271 -0.74 6.64 -6.64
N TYR A 272 -0.72 7.65 -7.52
CA TYR A 272 -1.73 8.70 -7.56
C TYR A 272 -3.00 8.27 -8.32
N GLN A 273 -2.97 7.15 -9.05
CA GLN A 273 -4.12 6.59 -9.73
C GLN A 273 -4.84 5.59 -8.84
N VAL A 274 -6.14 5.79 -8.68
CA VAL A 274 -7.02 4.91 -7.92
C VAL A 274 -8.24 4.63 -8.79
N HIS A 275 -8.52 3.35 -8.99
CA HIS A 275 -9.60 2.88 -9.86
C HIS A 275 -10.70 2.25 -9.02
N THR A 276 -11.94 2.65 -9.28
CA THR A 276 -13.14 2.09 -8.64
C THR A 276 -14.03 1.33 -9.61
N GLU A 277 -13.72 1.37 -10.90
CA GLU A 277 -14.48 0.70 -11.95
C GLU A 277 -14.17 -0.80 -11.98
N PRO A 278 -15.06 -1.64 -12.55
CA PRO A 278 -14.79 -3.08 -12.68
C PRO A 278 -13.45 -3.34 -13.37
N PHE A 279 -12.63 -4.18 -12.76
CA PHE A 279 -11.23 -4.37 -13.10
C PHE A 279 -11.00 -5.75 -13.72
N ASP A 280 -9.96 -5.88 -14.55
CA ASP A 280 -9.55 -7.17 -15.12
C ASP A 280 -8.96 -8.08 -14.02
N THR A 281 -9.25 -9.38 -14.11
CA THR A 281 -8.68 -10.40 -13.20
C THR A 281 -7.34 -10.94 -13.69
N SER A 282 -6.87 -10.50 -14.85
CA SER A 282 -5.49 -10.69 -15.27
C SER A 282 -4.54 -9.99 -14.29
N PHE A 283 -3.41 -10.65 -14.02
CA PHE A 283 -2.41 -10.12 -13.13
C PHE A 283 -1.01 -10.26 -13.73
N LYS A 284 -0.11 -9.43 -13.23
CA LYS A 284 1.33 -9.50 -13.50
C LYS A 284 2.07 -9.66 -12.19
N PHE A 285 3.11 -10.49 -12.18
CA PHE A 285 4.00 -10.58 -11.03
C PHE A 285 4.90 -9.35 -10.99
N PHE A 286 5.04 -8.77 -9.81
CA PHE A 286 5.93 -7.63 -9.58
C PHE A 286 6.51 -7.71 -8.16
N PRO A 287 7.73 -7.19 -7.91
CA PRO A 287 8.28 -7.19 -6.56
C PRO A 287 7.31 -6.58 -5.53
N PRO A 288 7.25 -7.13 -4.30
CA PRO A 288 6.39 -6.59 -3.26
C PRO A 288 6.65 -5.12 -2.99
N LEU A 289 5.58 -4.36 -2.79
CA LEU A 289 5.69 -2.92 -2.48
C LEU A 289 6.53 -2.76 -1.21
N PHE A 290 7.59 -1.94 -1.30
CA PHE A 290 8.58 -1.70 -0.25
C PHE A 290 9.49 -2.87 0.15
N ALA A 291 9.25 -4.08 -0.34
CA ALA A 291 9.99 -5.27 0.00
C ALA A 291 10.51 -5.99 -1.25
N ASP A 292 11.02 -5.22 -2.23
CA ASP A 292 11.77 -5.79 -3.35
C ASP A 292 12.98 -6.55 -2.79
N PRO A 293 13.16 -7.84 -3.12
CA PRO A 293 14.27 -8.64 -2.62
C PRO A 293 15.66 -8.05 -2.90
N ASP A 294 15.84 -7.30 -3.99
CA ASP A 294 17.15 -6.79 -4.40
C ASP A 294 17.45 -5.39 -3.82
N SER A 295 16.39 -4.67 -3.42
CA SER A 295 16.49 -3.32 -2.88
C SER A 295 15.36 -3.05 -1.89
N PRO A 296 15.34 -3.76 -0.74
CA PRO A 296 14.26 -3.62 0.23
C PRO A 296 14.31 -2.24 0.88
N ALA A 297 13.14 -1.63 1.08
CA ALA A 297 13.06 -0.47 1.96
C ALA A 297 13.29 -0.92 3.42
N PRO A 298 13.71 -0.01 4.30
CA PRO A 298 13.82 -0.29 5.72
C PRO A 298 12.51 -0.85 6.28
N HIS A 299 12.62 -1.72 7.30
CA HIS A 299 11.48 -2.38 7.94
C HIS A 299 10.58 -3.22 7.04
N ALA A 300 11.03 -3.58 5.83
CA ALA A 300 10.31 -4.47 4.92
C ALA A 300 9.82 -5.74 5.67
N GLY A 301 8.50 -5.91 5.74
CA GLY A 301 7.85 -7.04 6.44
C GLY A 301 7.54 -6.80 7.92
N THR A 302 7.84 -5.62 8.47
CA THR A 302 7.44 -5.19 9.83
C THR A 302 6.63 -3.89 9.82
N SER A 303 6.91 -2.99 8.88
CA SER A 303 6.16 -1.76 8.62
C SER A 303 5.96 -1.62 7.11
N PHE A 304 5.05 -0.73 6.71
CA PHE A 304 4.56 -0.53 5.35
C PHE A 304 4.11 -1.84 4.70
N LEU A 305 3.30 -2.60 5.43
CA LEU A 305 2.95 -3.96 5.05
C LEU A 305 2.05 -4.00 3.81
N TRP A 306 2.58 -4.62 2.77
CA TRP A 306 1.86 -4.99 1.55
C TRP A 306 2.36 -6.37 1.07
N PRO A 307 1.97 -7.46 1.75
CA PRO A 307 2.52 -8.79 1.49
C PRO A 307 1.93 -9.40 0.22
N SER A 308 2.22 -8.81 -0.93
CA SER A 308 1.75 -9.29 -2.23
C SER A 308 2.80 -9.04 -3.30
N LEU A 309 2.80 -9.90 -4.31
CA LEU A 309 3.75 -9.90 -5.42
C LEU A 309 3.02 -9.88 -6.78
N VAL A 310 1.73 -9.52 -6.79
CA VAL A 310 0.95 -9.34 -8.02
C VAL A 310 0.48 -7.91 -8.16
N ARG A 311 0.26 -7.48 -9.41
CA ARG A 311 -0.48 -6.27 -9.80
C ARG A 311 -1.74 -6.68 -10.53
N LEU A 312 -2.81 -5.92 -10.35
CA LEU A 312 -4.15 -6.24 -10.83
C LEU A 312 -4.80 -5.05 -11.56
N GLY A 313 -5.87 -5.34 -12.30
CA GLY A 313 -6.71 -4.31 -12.89
C GLY A 313 -5.97 -3.45 -13.91
N GLN A 314 -6.19 -2.13 -13.86
CA GLN A 314 -5.64 -1.19 -14.83
C GLN A 314 -4.10 -1.15 -14.82
N GLU A 315 -3.47 -1.32 -13.66
CA GLU A 315 -2.01 -1.38 -13.56
C GLU A 315 -1.47 -2.56 -14.36
N ALA A 316 -2.02 -3.76 -14.16
CA ALA A 316 -1.60 -4.96 -14.89
C ALA A 316 -1.93 -4.87 -16.38
N ALA A 317 -3.08 -4.29 -16.74
CA ALA A 317 -3.51 -4.17 -18.13
C ALA A 317 -2.64 -3.21 -18.96
N GLN A 318 -2.00 -2.23 -18.32
CA GLN A 318 -1.07 -1.29 -18.96
C GLN A 318 0.37 -1.84 -19.06
N MET A 319 0.65 -2.98 -18.43
CA MET A 319 1.96 -3.61 -18.46
C MET A 319 2.06 -4.61 -19.61
N ASP A 320 2.96 -4.34 -20.54
CA ASP A 320 3.35 -5.34 -21.53
C ASP A 320 3.95 -6.56 -20.81
N PRO A 321 3.58 -7.78 -21.22
CA PRO A 321 4.28 -8.98 -20.76
C PRO A 321 5.77 -8.87 -21.11
N ALA A 322 6.64 -9.05 -20.13
CA ALA A 322 8.06 -9.22 -20.40
C ALA A 322 8.26 -10.43 -21.32
N THR A 323 9.25 -10.35 -22.20
CA THR A 323 9.59 -11.41 -23.16
C THR A 323 10.20 -12.66 -22.51
N ILE A 324 10.39 -12.63 -21.19
CA ILE A 324 11.14 -13.61 -20.43
C ILE A 324 10.19 -14.42 -19.54
N GLY A 325 9.89 -15.64 -19.98
CA GLY A 325 9.10 -16.61 -19.21
C GLY A 325 7.66 -16.17 -18.93
N ASP A 326 6.98 -16.89 -18.03
CA ASP A 326 5.62 -16.55 -17.62
C ASP A 326 5.64 -15.56 -16.47
N THR A 327 5.15 -14.35 -16.74
CA THR A 327 5.17 -13.22 -15.80
C THR A 327 3.80 -12.83 -15.26
N GLY A 328 2.79 -13.64 -15.53
CA GLY A 328 1.42 -13.39 -15.10
C GLY A 328 0.44 -14.38 -15.75
N MET A 329 -0.83 -14.23 -15.44
CA MET A 329 -1.89 -15.10 -15.97
C MET A 329 -3.21 -14.34 -16.04
N SER A 330 -4.06 -14.71 -17.00
CA SER A 330 -5.45 -14.25 -17.08
C SER A 330 -6.40 -15.22 -16.38
N SER A 331 -7.47 -14.71 -15.79
CA SER A 331 -8.58 -15.52 -15.24
C SER A 331 -8.14 -16.65 -14.28
N PRO A 332 -7.45 -16.39 -13.17
CA PRO A 332 -7.01 -17.44 -12.23
C PRO A 332 -8.14 -18.34 -11.74
N LYS A 333 -9.39 -17.85 -11.72
CA LYS A 333 -10.58 -18.65 -11.38
C LYS A 333 -10.77 -19.86 -12.30
N ARG A 334 -10.37 -19.76 -13.58
CA ARG A 334 -10.47 -20.87 -14.57
C ARG A 334 -9.54 -22.03 -14.29
N TYR A 335 -8.49 -21.81 -13.50
CA TYR A 335 -7.42 -22.77 -13.26
C TYR A 335 -7.41 -23.30 -11.83
N LEU A 336 -8.52 -23.12 -11.09
CA LEU A 336 -8.67 -23.67 -9.74
C LEU A 336 -8.49 -25.19 -9.69
N TRP A 337 -8.83 -25.90 -10.77
CA TRP A 337 -8.67 -27.34 -10.89
C TRP A 337 -7.21 -27.80 -11.10
N ASP A 338 -6.29 -26.90 -11.47
CA ASP A 338 -4.90 -27.25 -11.78
C ASP A 338 -4.02 -27.07 -10.53
N ASP A 339 -3.80 -28.18 -9.81
CA ASP A 339 -2.97 -28.25 -8.61
C ASP A 339 -1.56 -28.81 -8.86
N ARG A 340 -1.17 -28.95 -10.14
CA ARG A 340 0.13 -29.52 -10.51
C ARG A 340 1.22 -28.46 -10.44
N LEU A 341 2.38 -28.85 -9.92
CA LEU A 341 3.58 -28.02 -10.00
C LEU A 341 3.92 -27.72 -11.46
N ARG A 342 4.29 -26.48 -11.71
CA ARG A 342 4.67 -26.04 -13.05
C ARG A 342 6.04 -26.61 -13.44
N PRO A 343 6.25 -26.92 -14.72
CA PRO A 343 7.55 -27.33 -15.21
C PRO A 343 8.56 -26.17 -15.24
N LEU A 344 8.08 -24.92 -15.29
CA LEU A 344 8.89 -23.71 -15.32
C LEU A 344 8.48 -22.77 -14.18
N ALA A 345 9.47 -22.04 -13.64
CA ALA A 345 9.26 -21.04 -12.62
C ALA A 345 8.40 -19.87 -13.12
N TRP A 346 7.73 -19.19 -12.19
CA TRP A 346 7.16 -17.88 -12.42
C TRP A 346 8.23 -16.78 -12.32
N TYR A 347 8.12 -15.75 -13.15
CA TYR A 347 9.07 -14.63 -13.21
C TYR A 347 8.37 -13.30 -12.92
N PHE A 348 9.11 -12.31 -12.43
CA PHE A 348 8.61 -10.95 -12.32
C PHE A 348 8.48 -10.30 -13.71
N ASN A 349 7.43 -9.50 -13.90
CA ASN A 349 7.19 -8.68 -15.08
C ASN A 349 8.00 -7.37 -15.00
N LEU A 350 9.29 -7.42 -15.35
CA LEU A 350 10.18 -6.27 -15.31
C LEU A 350 10.60 -5.87 -16.74
N PRO A 351 9.84 -4.98 -17.41
CA PRO A 351 10.18 -4.54 -18.76
C PRO A 351 11.54 -3.84 -18.77
N GLY A 352 12.40 -4.20 -19.73
CA GLY A 352 13.73 -3.61 -19.89
C GLY A 352 14.80 -4.13 -18.92
N ALA A 353 14.50 -5.15 -18.11
CA ALA A 353 15.53 -5.84 -17.34
C ALA A 353 16.37 -6.77 -18.23
N ASP A 354 17.70 -6.72 -18.08
CA ASP A 354 18.65 -7.53 -18.87
C ASP A 354 18.58 -9.04 -18.55
N ALA A 355 18.00 -9.42 -17.41
CA ALA A 355 17.96 -10.79 -16.93
C ALA A 355 16.61 -11.19 -16.32
N ALA A 356 16.26 -12.47 -16.50
CA ALA A 356 15.10 -13.10 -15.88
C ALA A 356 15.22 -13.07 -14.35
N ARG A 357 14.23 -12.50 -13.66
CA ARG A 357 14.12 -12.59 -12.19
C ARG A 357 12.95 -13.49 -11.83
N LYS A 358 13.24 -14.65 -11.22
CA LYS A 358 12.21 -15.54 -10.66
C LYS A 358 11.46 -14.80 -9.54
N ILE A 359 10.18 -15.08 -9.35
CA ILE A 359 9.42 -14.44 -8.27
C ILE A 359 10.01 -14.81 -6.90
N GLY A 360 10.02 -13.85 -5.98
CA GLY A 360 10.52 -14.04 -4.62
C GLY A 360 9.94 -13.01 -3.66
N ALA A 361 9.59 -13.43 -2.44
CA ALA A 361 9.16 -12.51 -1.39
C ALA A 361 9.39 -13.12 0.00
N PHE A 362 9.60 -12.27 1.00
CA PHE A 362 9.88 -12.68 2.38
C PHE A 362 8.79 -13.56 3.00
N PHE A 363 7.55 -13.42 2.52
CA PHE A 363 6.39 -14.15 3.03
C PHE A 363 6.15 -15.50 2.33
N LEU A 364 6.85 -15.81 1.23
CA LEU A 364 6.66 -17.09 0.50
C LEU A 364 7.02 -18.31 1.35
N LYS A 365 7.92 -18.17 2.32
CA LYS A 365 8.29 -19.20 3.30
C LYS A 365 7.13 -19.72 4.15
N HIS A 366 5.98 -19.05 4.12
CA HIS A 366 4.80 -19.45 4.87
C HIS A 366 3.82 -20.34 4.08
N PHE A 367 4.12 -20.57 2.80
CA PHE A 367 3.35 -21.47 1.95
C PHE A 367 4.08 -22.81 1.76
N ASP A 368 3.33 -23.86 1.46
CA ASP A 368 3.85 -25.09 0.89
C ASP A 368 4.00 -25.01 -0.64
N GLU A 369 4.51 -26.07 -1.26
CA GLU A 369 4.65 -26.21 -2.71
C GLU A 369 3.34 -26.01 -3.50
N LYS A 370 2.19 -26.28 -2.86
CA LYS A 370 0.86 -26.12 -3.44
C LYS A 370 0.22 -24.77 -3.13
N GLY A 371 0.94 -23.83 -2.51
CA GLY A 371 0.42 -22.50 -2.17
C GLY A 371 -0.62 -22.48 -1.04
N ALA A 372 -0.66 -23.52 -0.19
CA ALA A 372 -1.45 -23.55 1.03
C ALA A 372 -0.66 -22.91 2.18
N PHE A 373 -1.33 -22.14 3.04
CA PHE A 373 -0.68 -21.45 4.15
C PHE A 373 -0.45 -22.41 5.32
N LEU A 374 0.81 -22.51 5.78
CA LEU A 374 1.22 -23.35 6.92
C LEU A 374 1.95 -22.56 8.02
N GLY A 375 1.91 -21.22 7.96
CA GLY A 375 2.57 -20.36 8.95
C GLY A 375 4.08 -20.58 9.00
N GLY A 376 4.65 -20.83 10.17
CA GLY A 376 6.09 -21.06 10.32
C GLY A 376 6.60 -22.41 9.77
N LYS A 377 5.71 -23.27 9.28
CA LYS A 377 6.02 -24.62 8.77
C LYS A 377 5.84 -24.73 7.25
N GLY A 378 5.83 -23.60 6.53
CA GLY A 378 5.78 -23.61 5.08
C GLY A 378 7.05 -24.21 4.48
N GLU A 379 6.89 -24.96 3.41
CA GLU A 379 7.97 -25.53 2.60
C GLU A 379 7.72 -25.12 1.15
N PRO A 380 8.09 -23.88 0.76
CA PRO A 380 7.91 -23.42 -0.60
C PRO A 380 8.78 -24.24 -1.56
N PRO A 381 8.42 -24.32 -2.85
CA PRO A 381 9.22 -25.03 -3.81
C PRO A 381 10.55 -24.28 -4.02
N PHE A 382 11.64 -25.03 -4.26
CA PHE A 382 12.99 -24.44 -4.41
C PHE A 382 13.03 -23.38 -5.52
N ASP A 383 12.44 -23.70 -6.66
CA ASP A 383 12.07 -22.73 -7.68
C ASP A 383 10.59 -22.40 -7.54
N PRO A 384 10.13 -21.16 -7.82
CA PRO A 384 8.75 -20.78 -7.64
C PRO A 384 7.85 -21.34 -8.75
N THR A 385 7.63 -22.66 -8.72
CA THR A 385 6.86 -23.46 -9.68
C THR A 385 5.42 -23.70 -9.19
N TYR A 386 4.90 -22.80 -8.35
CA TYR A 386 3.56 -22.91 -7.77
C TYR A 386 2.48 -23.23 -8.82
N PRO A 387 1.52 -24.12 -8.49
CA PRO A 387 0.43 -24.48 -9.40
C PRO A 387 -0.43 -23.27 -9.81
N PRO A 388 -1.03 -23.27 -11.01
CA PRO A 388 -1.97 -22.22 -11.43
C PRO A 388 -3.11 -21.97 -10.44
N SER A 389 -3.63 -23.00 -9.76
CA SER A 389 -4.66 -22.82 -8.71
C SER A 389 -4.20 -21.93 -7.55
N SER A 390 -2.90 -21.92 -7.22
CA SER A 390 -2.32 -21.09 -6.16
C SER A 390 -2.31 -19.60 -6.50
N MET A 391 -2.39 -19.25 -7.78
CA MET A 391 -2.43 -17.86 -8.23
C MET A 391 -3.65 -17.13 -7.67
N MET A 392 -4.75 -17.86 -7.42
CA MET A 392 -5.92 -17.30 -6.76
C MET A 392 -5.61 -16.80 -5.35
N THR A 393 -4.74 -17.48 -4.59
CA THR A 393 -4.27 -17.01 -3.28
C THR A 393 -3.61 -15.65 -3.42
N PHE A 394 -2.70 -15.48 -4.39
CA PHE A 394 -1.95 -14.23 -4.57
C PHE A 394 -2.85 -13.08 -5.07
N VAL A 395 -3.81 -13.35 -5.94
CA VAL A 395 -4.80 -12.34 -6.38
C VAL A 395 -5.69 -11.88 -5.22
N LEU A 396 -6.21 -12.81 -4.42
CA LEU A 396 -7.04 -12.46 -3.26
C LEU A 396 -6.23 -11.73 -2.18
N LEU A 397 -4.95 -12.06 -2.03
CA LEU A 397 -4.04 -11.39 -1.12
C LEU A 397 -3.79 -9.92 -1.51
N GLU A 398 -3.60 -9.62 -2.80
CA GLU A 398 -3.51 -8.24 -3.30
C GLU A 398 -4.80 -7.46 -3.04
N LEU A 399 -5.96 -8.06 -3.35
CA LEU A 399 -7.26 -7.45 -3.06
C LEU A 399 -7.45 -7.18 -1.56
N LEU A 400 -7.02 -8.10 -0.71
CA LEU A 400 -7.05 -7.92 0.74
C LEU A 400 -6.14 -6.78 1.21
N CYS A 401 -4.97 -6.60 0.60
CA CYS A 401 -4.10 -5.45 0.87
C CYS A 401 -4.81 -4.12 0.53
N HIS A 402 -5.48 -4.04 -0.63
CA HIS A 402 -6.29 -2.87 -1.00
C HIS A 402 -7.42 -2.60 -0.01
N VAL A 403 -8.18 -3.64 0.36
CA VAL A 403 -9.29 -3.52 1.33
C VAL A 403 -8.77 -2.96 2.66
N GLN A 404 -7.71 -3.54 3.20
CA GLN A 404 -7.18 -3.15 4.51
C GLN A 404 -6.61 -1.72 4.50
N ALA A 405 -5.93 -1.32 3.42
CA ALA A 405 -5.49 0.05 3.24
C ALA A 405 -6.65 1.04 3.08
N GLN A 406 -7.76 0.63 2.45
CA GLN A 406 -8.92 1.49 2.19
C GLN A 406 -9.77 1.73 3.44
N ILE A 407 -10.16 0.70 4.19
CA ILE A 407 -11.19 0.78 5.24
C ILE A 407 -10.87 1.76 6.37
N ASN A 408 -9.57 1.98 6.67
CA ASN A 408 -9.12 2.92 7.69
C ASN A 408 -8.42 4.17 7.10
N SER A 409 -8.33 4.26 5.77
CA SER A 409 -7.75 5.43 5.11
C SER A 409 -8.44 6.72 5.55
N TRP A 410 -7.68 7.81 5.52
CA TRP A 410 -8.21 9.13 5.89
C TRP A 410 -9.42 9.50 5.03
N SER A 411 -9.31 9.37 3.70
CA SER A 411 -10.39 9.67 2.75
C SER A 411 -11.65 8.85 3.00
N PHE A 412 -11.52 7.53 3.20
CA PHE A 412 -12.67 6.67 3.48
C PHE A 412 -13.41 7.15 4.73
N ARG A 413 -12.70 7.32 5.86
CA ARG A 413 -13.30 7.78 7.12
C ARG A 413 -13.92 9.18 7.02
N GLN A 414 -13.36 10.11 6.24
CA GLN A 414 -13.95 11.44 6.07
C GLN A 414 -15.37 11.39 5.50
N THR A 415 -15.65 10.42 4.64
CA THR A 415 -16.97 10.21 4.01
C THR A 415 -17.95 9.38 4.87
N ARG A 416 -17.52 8.96 6.07
CA ARG A 416 -18.32 8.16 7.01
C ARG A 416 -18.68 8.94 8.27
N GLY A 417 -19.70 8.46 8.97
CA GLY A 417 -19.94 8.81 10.36
C GLY A 417 -18.85 8.24 11.28
N ASN A 418 -18.74 8.75 12.50
CA ASN A 418 -17.85 8.21 13.54
C ASN A 418 -16.40 8.06 13.07
N ARG A 419 -15.78 9.16 12.62
CA ARG A 419 -14.41 9.18 12.08
C ARG A 419 -13.36 8.63 13.05
N GLN A 420 -13.62 8.74 14.35
CA GLN A 420 -12.72 8.27 15.41
C GLN A 420 -12.76 6.75 15.64
N VAL A 421 -13.74 6.05 15.07
CA VAL A 421 -13.88 4.60 15.24
C VAL A 421 -12.98 3.84 14.26
N LYS A 422 -12.28 2.80 14.74
CA LYS A 422 -11.52 1.88 13.87
C LYS A 422 -12.48 1.00 13.06
N ARG A 423 -12.17 0.78 11.78
CA ARG A 423 -12.83 -0.21 10.93
C ARG A 423 -12.08 -1.53 11.01
N VAL A 424 -12.82 -2.64 11.06
CA VAL A 424 -12.27 -4.00 11.03
C VAL A 424 -13.00 -4.80 9.96
N LEU A 425 -12.26 -5.59 9.18
CA LEU A 425 -12.85 -6.48 8.20
C LEU A 425 -13.49 -7.67 8.93
N GLU A 426 -14.82 -7.77 8.87
CA GLU A 426 -15.62 -8.76 9.61
C GLU A 426 -15.93 -9.98 8.75
N SER A 427 -16.17 -9.78 7.45
CA SER A 427 -16.38 -10.89 6.52
C SER A 427 -15.96 -10.56 5.10
N ILE A 428 -15.72 -11.62 4.33
CA ILE A 428 -15.52 -11.58 2.89
C ILE A 428 -16.58 -12.49 2.25
N VAL A 429 -17.39 -11.93 1.35
CA VAL A 429 -18.40 -12.64 0.58
C VAL A 429 -17.92 -12.69 -0.86
N ILE A 430 -17.73 -13.88 -1.41
CA ILE A 430 -17.27 -14.07 -2.79
C ILE A 430 -18.37 -14.79 -3.56
N THR A 431 -18.83 -14.20 -4.66
CA THR A 431 -19.81 -14.85 -5.54
C THR A 431 -19.15 -16.00 -6.31
N THR A 432 -19.93 -17.05 -6.59
CA THR A 432 -19.47 -18.19 -7.39
C THR A 432 -20.32 -18.39 -8.65
N PRO A 433 -19.77 -18.94 -9.74
CA PRO A 433 -20.58 -19.34 -10.89
C PRO A 433 -21.63 -20.39 -10.48
N CYS A 434 -22.82 -20.32 -11.06
CA CYS A 434 -23.93 -21.22 -10.71
C CYS A 434 -23.60 -22.71 -10.89
N GLY A 435 -22.81 -23.03 -11.92
CA GLY A 435 -22.37 -24.38 -12.24
C GLY A 435 -21.06 -24.81 -11.58
N MET A 436 -20.48 -23.99 -10.68
CA MET A 436 -19.22 -24.35 -10.02
C MET A 436 -19.42 -25.57 -9.12
N SER A 437 -18.63 -26.62 -9.34
CA SER A 437 -18.74 -27.87 -8.59
C SER A 437 -18.28 -27.70 -7.13
N ASP A 438 -18.77 -28.55 -6.23
CA ASP A 438 -18.37 -28.50 -4.82
C ASP A 438 -16.85 -28.66 -4.60
N PRO A 439 -16.13 -29.54 -5.35
CA PRO A 439 -14.67 -29.60 -5.28
C PRO A 439 -13.99 -28.28 -5.69
N GLU A 440 -14.44 -27.63 -6.77
CA GLU A 440 -13.89 -26.33 -7.18
C GLU A 440 -14.18 -25.24 -6.15
N LYS A 441 -15.40 -25.20 -5.58
CA LYS A 441 -15.76 -24.28 -4.49
C LYS A 441 -14.89 -24.51 -3.25
N LYS A 442 -14.55 -25.76 -2.94
CA LYS A 442 -13.66 -26.11 -1.84
C LYS A 442 -12.25 -25.54 -2.07
N ILE A 443 -11.67 -25.78 -3.23
CA ILE A 443 -10.35 -25.21 -3.57
C ILE A 443 -10.41 -23.69 -3.52
N TYR A 444 -11.46 -23.07 -4.07
CA TYR A 444 -11.58 -21.61 -4.04
C TYR A 444 -11.61 -21.06 -2.61
N ARG A 445 -12.36 -21.69 -1.72
CA ARG A 445 -12.40 -21.35 -0.29
C ARG A 445 -11.03 -21.52 0.38
N GLU A 446 -10.30 -22.60 0.07
CA GLU A 446 -8.94 -22.83 0.59
C GLU A 446 -7.96 -21.75 0.13
N ARG A 447 -8.02 -21.32 -1.14
CA ARG A 447 -7.19 -20.21 -1.66
C ARG A 447 -7.53 -18.87 -1.01
N ALA A 448 -8.82 -18.59 -0.79
CA ALA A 448 -9.27 -17.40 -0.07
C ALA A 448 -8.81 -17.42 1.39
N GLN A 449 -8.92 -18.57 2.06
CA GLN A 449 -8.48 -18.73 3.45
C GLN A 449 -6.97 -18.56 3.58
N ALA A 450 -6.18 -19.13 2.67
CA ALA A 450 -4.73 -18.98 2.68
C ALA A 450 -4.28 -17.50 2.52
N ALA A 451 -5.00 -16.72 1.71
CA ALA A 451 -4.73 -15.28 1.57
C ALA A 451 -5.04 -14.51 2.87
N VAL A 452 -6.18 -14.79 3.50
CA VAL A 452 -6.56 -14.21 4.80
C VAL A 452 -5.56 -14.59 5.88
N ASP A 453 -5.21 -15.88 5.97
CA ASP A 453 -4.31 -16.40 6.97
C ASP A 453 -2.91 -15.80 6.85
N LEU A 454 -2.38 -15.70 5.62
CA LEU A 454 -1.10 -15.06 5.40
C LEU A 454 -1.14 -13.59 5.81
N TYR A 455 -2.14 -12.83 5.35
CA TYR A 455 -2.21 -11.40 5.65
C TYR A 455 -2.24 -11.16 7.15
N TYR A 456 -3.11 -11.87 7.88
CA TYR A 456 -3.25 -11.74 9.33
C TYR A 456 -1.98 -12.19 10.07
N HIS A 457 -1.29 -13.23 9.57
CA HIS A 457 -0.02 -13.67 10.12
C HIS A 457 1.08 -12.60 9.99
N ILE A 458 1.27 -12.07 8.78
CA ILE A 458 2.30 -11.06 8.51
C ILE A 458 1.98 -9.74 9.22
N ALA A 459 0.72 -9.31 9.20
CA ALA A 459 0.26 -8.09 9.87
C ALA A 459 0.12 -8.24 11.38
N ARG A 460 0.38 -9.43 11.94
CA ARG A 460 0.26 -9.74 13.38
C ARG A 460 -1.09 -9.30 13.96
N ILE A 461 -2.15 -9.42 13.16
CA ILE A 461 -3.50 -9.05 13.57
C ILE A 461 -4.06 -10.20 14.40
N PRO A 462 -4.51 -9.95 15.65
CA PRO A 462 -5.09 -11.01 16.48
C PRO A 462 -6.42 -11.49 15.90
N ASP A 463 -6.77 -12.73 16.24
CA ASP A 463 -8.10 -13.28 15.96
C ASP A 463 -9.23 -12.46 16.62
N PRO A 464 -10.46 -12.47 16.06
CA PRO A 464 -10.90 -13.33 14.94
C PRO A 464 -10.55 -12.76 13.56
N LYS A 465 -10.16 -13.67 12.65
CA LYS A 465 -10.13 -13.43 11.20
C LYS A 465 -11.53 -13.24 10.61
N PRO A 466 -11.66 -12.58 9.45
CA PRO A 466 -12.94 -12.39 8.79
C PRO A 466 -13.55 -13.73 8.37
N GLN A 467 -14.88 -13.83 8.48
CA GLN A 467 -15.60 -15.00 8.00
C GLN A 467 -15.65 -15.01 6.46
N LEU A 468 -15.45 -16.19 5.87
CA LEU A 468 -15.52 -16.38 4.41
C LEU A 468 -16.85 -17.02 4.00
N PHE A 469 -17.56 -16.37 3.07
CA PHE A 469 -18.82 -16.83 2.51
C PHE A 469 -18.70 -17.03 0.99
N LEU A 470 -19.00 -18.24 0.51
CA LEU A 470 -18.97 -18.62 -0.92
C LEU A 470 -20.28 -19.32 -1.34
N GLU A 471 -21.34 -19.19 -0.54
CA GLU A 471 -22.62 -19.87 -0.72
C GLU A 471 -23.53 -19.18 -1.75
N PHE A 472 -23.20 -17.93 -2.13
CA PHE A 472 -23.96 -17.16 -3.09
C PHE A 472 -23.44 -17.38 -4.50
N ASP A 473 -24.31 -17.84 -5.38
CA ASP A 473 -24.02 -17.88 -6.81
C ASP A 473 -24.46 -16.60 -7.53
N GLU A 474 -23.79 -16.30 -8.65
CA GLU A 474 -24.01 -15.12 -9.47
C GLU A 474 -25.49 -14.96 -9.91
N SER A 475 -26.21 -16.05 -10.25
CA SER A 475 -27.62 -15.97 -10.63
C SER A 475 -28.52 -15.66 -9.45
N SER A 476 -28.31 -16.30 -8.30
CA SER A 476 -29.06 -16.01 -7.08
C SER A 476 -28.89 -14.54 -6.67
N CYS A 477 -27.68 -13.98 -6.78
CA CYS A 477 -27.45 -12.55 -6.52
C CYS A 477 -28.27 -11.63 -7.43
N VAL A 478 -28.36 -11.94 -8.73
CA VAL A 478 -29.20 -11.18 -9.68
C VAL A 478 -30.68 -11.26 -9.30
N GLN A 479 -31.17 -12.46 -8.99
CA GLN A 479 -32.58 -12.69 -8.62
C GLN A 479 -32.95 -11.97 -7.32
N LEU A 480 -32.07 -12.00 -6.31
CA LEU A 480 -32.25 -11.29 -5.05
C LEU A 480 -32.26 -9.77 -5.24
N THR A 481 -31.39 -9.26 -6.13
CA THR A 481 -31.36 -7.82 -6.44
C THR A 481 -32.65 -7.37 -7.11
N TRP A 482 -33.17 -8.14 -8.07
CA TRP A 482 -34.48 -7.87 -8.68
C TRP A 482 -35.60 -7.89 -7.65
N LEU A 483 -35.65 -8.94 -6.80
CA LEU A 483 -36.68 -9.08 -5.78
C LEU A 483 -36.64 -7.91 -4.77
N LEU A 484 -35.45 -7.51 -4.35
CA LEU A 484 -35.26 -6.36 -3.47
C LEU A 484 -35.75 -5.07 -4.14
N GLY A 485 -35.48 -4.90 -5.44
CA GLY A 485 -35.97 -3.76 -6.22
C GLY A 485 -37.50 -3.70 -6.28
N GLU A 486 -38.16 -4.83 -6.59
CA GLU A 486 -39.63 -4.91 -6.58
C GLU A 486 -40.19 -4.55 -5.20
N ILE A 487 -39.67 -5.17 -4.13
CA ILE A 487 -40.13 -4.92 -2.77
C ILE A 487 -39.95 -3.45 -2.39
N LYS A 488 -38.75 -2.88 -2.59
CA LYS A 488 -38.40 -1.52 -2.17
C LYS A 488 -39.19 -0.47 -2.94
N TYR A 489 -39.23 -0.56 -4.27
CA TYR A 489 -39.73 0.53 -5.11
C TYR A 489 -41.19 0.35 -5.54
N ARG A 490 -41.63 -0.88 -5.82
CA ARG A 490 -43.00 -1.13 -6.30
C ARG A 490 -43.97 -1.41 -5.17
N PHE A 491 -43.50 -2.10 -4.13
CA PHE A 491 -44.31 -2.47 -2.96
C PHE A 491 -43.97 -1.67 -1.70
N LEU A 492 -43.21 -0.57 -1.82
CA LEU A 492 -42.89 0.37 -0.73
C LEU A 492 -42.34 -0.29 0.55
N GLY A 493 -41.59 -1.39 0.39
CA GLY A 493 -41.04 -2.18 1.49
C GLY A 493 -41.94 -3.29 2.02
N GLU A 494 -43.18 -3.43 1.55
CA GLU A 494 -44.12 -4.47 2.00
C GLU A 494 -43.82 -5.84 1.34
N ALA A 495 -42.84 -6.56 1.87
CA ALA A 495 -42.41 -7.85 1.32
C ALA A 495 -43.55 -8.89 1.24
N ALA A 496 -44.39 -8.99 2.26
CA ALA A 496 -45.53 -9.92 2.28
C ALA A 496 -46.52 -9.64 1.14
N ARG A 497 -46.77 -8.36 0.86
CA ARG A 497 -47.65 -7.93 -0.24
C ARG A 497 -47.04 -8.21 -1.60
N ALA A 498 -45.73 -8.02 -1.76
CA ALA A 498 -45.00 -8.39 -2.97
C ALA A 498 -45.14 -9.89 -3.27
N ILE A 499 -44.90 -10.75 -2.27
CA ILE A 499 -45.04 -12.21 -2.43
C ILE A 499 -46.49 -12.61 -2.72
N ALA A 500 -47.47 -12.00 -2.03
CA ALA A 500 -48.88 -12.29 -2.28
C ALA A 500 -49.33 -11.93 -3.70
N MET A 501 -48.81 -10.84 -4.27
CA MET A 501 -49.21 -10.35 -5.60
C MET A 501 -48.42 -10.99 -6.75
N LEU A 502 -47.12 -11.22 -6.58
CA LEU A 502 -46.25 -11.82 -7.61
C LEU A 502 -46.24 -13.36 -7.57
N GLY A 503 -46.51 -13.95 -6.40
CA GLY A 503 -46.49 -15.38 -6.17
C GLY A 503 -47.68 -16.12 -6.77
N ARG A 504 -47.57 -17.45 -6.87
CA ARG A 504 -48.69 -18.32 -7.24
C ARG A 504 -49.05 -19.25 -6.07
N PRO A 505 -50.34 -19.53 -5.81
CA PRO A 505 -50.73 -20.45 -4.73
C PRO A 505 -50.19 -21.87 -4.96
N ARG A 506 -49.28 -22.31 -4.08
CA ARG A 506 -48.67 -23.64 -4.14
C ARG A 506 -48.87 -24.40 -2.82
N PRO A 507 -49.02 -25.73 -2.86
CA PRO A 507 -49.11 -26.54 -1.65
C PRO A 507 -47.77 -26.56 -0.90
N LEU A 508 -47.83 -26.37 0.41
CA LEU A 508 -46.76 -26.58 1.36
C LEU A 508 -46.74 -28.05 1.83
N ALA A 509 -45.69 -28.44 2.56
CA ALA A 509 -45.53 -29.80 3.09
C ALA A 509 -46.67 -30.24 4.03
N ASP A 510 -47.37 -29.30 4.65
CA ASP A 510 -48.53 -29.52 5.54
C ASP A 510 -49.89 -29.47 4.81
N GLY A 511 -49.91 -29.33 3.48
CA GLY A 511 -51.12 -29.27 2.66
C GLY A 511 -51.76 -27.88 2.55
N ARG A 512 -51.30 -26.86 3.28
CA ARG A 512 -51.78 -25.48 3.12
C ARG A 512 -51.32 -24.90 1.79
N ARG A 513 -52.13 -24.02 1.18
CA ARG A 513 -51.77 -23.31 -0.05
C ARG A 513 -51.40 -21.87 0.28
N GLU A 514 -50.16 -21.52 0.01
CA GLU A 514 -49.65 -20.16 0.21
C GLU A 514 -49.07 -19.60 -1.10
N PRO A 515 -49.11 -18.27 -1.30
CA PRO A 515 -48.47 -17.65 -2.44
C PRO A 515 -46.96 -17.84 -2.36
N VAL A 516 -46.39 -18.56 -3.34
CA VAL A 516 -44.95 -18.80 -3.45
C VAL A 516 -44.45 -18.13 -4.73
N LEU A 517 -43.49 -17.22 -4.57
CA LEU A 517 -42.75 -16.62 -5.67
C LEU A 517 -41.57 -17.53 -6.03
N ARG A 518 -41.44 -17.88 -7.31
CA ARG A 518 -40.25 -18.53 -7.87
C ARG A 518 -39.66 -17.59 -8.90
N VAL A 519 -38.41 -17.21 -8.70
CA VAL A 519 -37.66 -16.35 -9.61
C VAL A 519 -36.65 -17.23 -10.32
N ALA A 520 -36.51 -17.06 -11.63
CA ALA A 520 -35.49 -17.71 -12.44
C ALA A 520 -34.95 -16.67 -13.41
N SER A 521 -33.64 -16.68 -13.61
CA SER A 521 -32.99 -15.96 -14.70
C SER A 521 -33.02 -16.87 -15.93
N ILE A 522 -33.46 -16.35 -17.08
CA ILE A 522 -33.47 -17.07 -18.36
C ILE A 522 -32.19 -16.75 -19.12
#